data_AF-A0A2N5KJG5-F1
#
_entry.id   AF-A0A2N5KJG5-F1
#
_cell.length_a   1.000
_cell.length_b   1.000
_cell.length_c   1.000
_cell.angle_alpha   90.00
_cell.angle_beta   90.00
_cell.angle_gamma   90.00
#
_symmetry.space_group_name_H-M   'P 1'
#
loop_
_entity.id
_entity.type
_entity.pdbx_description
1 polymer ?
#
loop_
_entity_poly.entity_id
_entity_poly.type
_entity_poly.pdbx_seq_one_letter_code
_entity_poly.pdbx_strand_id
1 'polypeptide(L)'
;MSNMEDGGLGKSEESTPPTLFAPDNPLEPQLIPMEINLEGWPLFSRRKSPEGGAMEVRRSLSTPDGRRLDQLWRITSSHDFSLPGTFDEDVFVGVMALVRQRGGMPQDGKIRFSLYELIKVLRKRKRGNNYPKVRESLDRMASTIYYSENAFYDASEGESLETYRFTLWTVHFSRAKRAHGRAAEHHTLKFDDAIIRSYNAGYLKPLDTELYFALKLPLAKALYRLVDQRRAGSASWSVDARDLRDLLMMSRKYKAPSRIWEVLAPAHRALRREKYLESAVLDGDKVRYEIHPSFARGGVWGQEKPGPSLEEKAVEALVRHGVWANRARALVGSFGPEKAFHALDVLEARLG
;
A
#
# COMPACT_ATOMS: atom_id res chain seq x y z
N MET A 1 4.53 -61.13 -42.54
CA MET A 1 3.41 -61.66 -41.75
C MET A 1 3.64 -61.28 -40.30
N SER A 2 2.66 -60.58 -39.74
CA SER A 2 2.34 -60.35 -38.32
C SER A 2 3.47 -60.01 -37.33
N ASN A 3 3.36 -58.85 -36.70
CA ASN A 3 3.17 -58.84 -35.25
C ASN A 3 2.34 -57.64 -34.81
N MET A 4 1.33 -57.96 -34.00
CA MET A 4 0.42 -57.06 -33.29
C MET A 4 1.07 -56.55 -32.00
N GLU A 5 0.33 -55.62 -31.41
CA GLU A 5 0.33 -55.15 -30.02
C GLU A 5 1.16 -53.89 -29.77
N ASP A 6 0.46 -52.77 -29.65
CA ASP A 6 0.63 -52.00 -28.42
C ASP A 6 -0.69 -51.33 -28.00
N GLY A 7 -1.07 -51.60 -26.76
CA GLY A 7 -2.25 -51.05 -26.08
C GLY A 7 -1.83 -50.67 -24.67
N GLY A 8 -1.76 -49.36 -24.40
CA GLY A 8 -1.39 -48.84 -23.10
C GLY A 8 -1.93 -47.42 -22.89
N LEU A 9 -3.09 -47.31 -22.26
CA LEU A 9 -3.70 -46.07 -21.78
C LEU A 9 -2.83 -45.42 -20.69
N GLY A 10 -2.26 -44.25 -21.00
CA GLY A 10 -1.67 -43.33 -20.02
C GLY A 10 -2.73 -42.38 -19.44
N LYS A 11 -2.85 -42.38 -18.11
CA LYS A 11 -3.79 -41.60 -17.30
C LYS A 11 -3.62 -40.09 -17.49
N SER A 12 -4.74 -39.38 -17.47
CA SER A 12 -4.85 -37.91 -17.41
C SER A 12 -4.26 -37.37 -16.10
N GLU A 13 -3.17 -36.60 -16.20
CA GLU A 13 -2.68 -35.76 -15.10
C GLU A 13 -3.57 -34.53 -14.93
N GLU A 14 -4.02 -34.34 -13.70
CA GLU A 14 -4.86 -33.25 -13.24
C GLU A 14 -4.03 -31.95 -13.22
N SER A 15 -4.33 -31.02 -14.13
CA SER A 15 -3.55 -29.78 -14.29
C SER A 15 -3.74 -28.87 -13.07
N THR A 16 -2.73 -28.80 -12.22
CA THR A 16 -2.64 -27.81 -11.14
C THR A 16 -2.49 -26.40 -11.78
N PRO A 17 -3.24 -25.38 -11.34
CA PRO A 17 -3.13 -24.05 -11.93
C PRO A 17 -1.71 -23.48 -11.75
N PRO A 18 -1.12 -22.83 -12.77
CA PRO A 18 0.25 -22.35 -12.72
C PRO A 18 0.43 -21.32 -11.60
N THR A 19 1.46 -21.53 -10.78
CA THR A 19 1.92 -20.52 -9.81
C THR A 19 2.79 -19.51 -10.57
N LEU A 20 2.72 -18.21 -10.21
CA LEU A 20 3.45 -17.10 -10.85
C LEU A 20 4.99 -17.21 -10.81
N PHE A 21 5.53 -18.29 -10.25
CA PHE A 21 6.96 -18.55 -10.12
C PHE A 21 7.40 -19.77 -10.95
N ALA A 22 6.72 -20.06 -12.07
CA ALA A 22 7.25 -21.00 -13.06
C ALA A 22 8.51 -20.39 -13.72
N PRO A 23 9.57 -21.19 -13.95
CA PRO A 23 10.90 -20.68 -14.31
C PRO A 23 11.06 -20.14 -15.74
N ASP A 24 10.05 -20.22 -16.60
CA ASP A 24 10.19 -19.81 -17.99
C ASP A 24 9.54 -18.44 -18.26
N ASN A 25 10.42 -17.44 -18.38
CA ASN A 25 10.21 -16.03 -18.73
C ASN A 25 9.77 -15.11 -17.57
N PRO A 26 10.71 -14.63 -16.73
CA PRO A 26 10.40 -13.66 -15.70
C PRO A 26 10.13 -12.30 -16.38
N LEU A 27 8.85 -11.93 -16.48
CA LEU A 27 8.54 -10.50 -16.41
C LEU A 27 9.09 -10.04 -15.07
N GLU A 28 10.21 -9.31 -15.07
CA GLU A 28 10.73 -8.70 -13.85
C GLU A 28 9.57 -8.02 -13.12
N PRO A 29 9.38 -8.28 -11.81
CA PRO A 29 8.36 -7.63 -11.03
C PRO A 29 8.43 -6.13 -11.27
N GLN A 30 7.37 -5.51 -11.80
CA GLN A 30 7.33 -4.06 -11.93
C GLN A 30 7.13 -3.48 -10.53
N LEU A 31 8.25 -3.23 -9.85
CA LEU A 31 8.29 -2.55 -8.58
C LEU A 31 7.98 -1.07 -8.79
N ILE A 32 6.91 -0.61 -8.15
CA ILE A 32 6.53 0.79 -8.14
C ILE A 32 6.80 1.39 -6.75
N PRO A 33 7.27 2.64 -6.67
CA PRO A 33 7.47 3.32 -5.41
C PRO A 33 6.12 3.76 -4.85
N MET A 34 5.83 3.35 -3.61
CA MET A 34 4.65 3.72 -2.84
C MET A 34 5.07 4.51 -1.61
N GLU A 35 4.29 5.55 -1.29
CA GLU A 35 4.55 6.39 -0.12
C GLU A 35 4.17 5.62 1.17
N ILE A 36 5.11 5.55 2.11
CA ILE A 36 5.07 4.70 3.31
C ILE A 36 3.91 5.09 4.24
N ASN A 37 3.66 6.38 4.47
CA ASN A 37 2.57 6.84 5.33
C ASN A 37 1.20 6.41 4.78
N LEU A 38 0.99 6.57 3.47
CA LEU A 38 -0.23 6.19 2.74
C LEU A 38 -0.45 4.67 2.71
N GLU A 39 0.61 3.85 2.78
CA GLU A 39 0.48 2.39 2.91
C GLU A 39 0.13 1.95 4.34
N GLY A 40 0.48 2.76 5.34
CA GLY A 40 0.27 2.45 6.75
C GLY A 40 -1.15 2.70 7.25
N TRP A 41 -1.87 3.59 6.56
CA TRP A 41 -3.23 4.00 6.89
C TRP A 41 -4.20 3.66 5.77
N PRO A 42 -5.48 3.47 6.10
CA PRO A 42 -6.43 3.14 5.07
C PRO A 42 -6.69 4.35 4.17
N LEU A 43 -6.62 4.14 2.85
CA LEU A 43 -6.97 5.16 1.86
C LEU A 43 -8.32 4.93 1.20
N PHE A 44 -8.80 3.68 1.24
CA PHE A 44 -9.89 3.18 0.42
C PHE A 44 -10.85 2.34 1.25
N SER A 45 -12.13 2.66 1.20
CA SER A 45 -13.19 1.93 1.87
C SER A 45 -13.33 0.50 1.33
N ARG A 46 -13.64 -0.44 2.23
CA ARG A 46 -14.06 -1.82 1.90
C ARG A 46 -15.53 -2.06 2.22
N ARG A 47 -16.25 -1.00 2.58
CA ARG A 47 -17.68 -1.00 2.87
C ARG A 47 -18.39 0.02 2.00
N LYS A 48 -19.69 -0.19 1.76
CA LYS A 48 -20.51 0.86 1.16
C LYS A 48 -20.52 2.07 2.09
N SER A 49 -20.34 3.25 1.53
CA SER A 49 -20.42 4.53 2.21
C SER A 49 -21.42 5.42 1.48
N PRO A 50 -22.20 6.23 2.21
CA PRO A 50 -23.03 7.26 1.58
C PRO A 50 -22.14 8.34 0.93
N GLU A 51 -22.75 9.15 0.08
CA GLU A 51 -22.17 10.40 -0.41
C GLU A 51 -21.97 11.39 0.76
N GLY A 52 -20.91 12.20 0.71
CA GLY A 52 -20.49 13.04 1.84
C GLY A 52 -20.09 12.25 3.09
N GLY A 53 -19.79 10.96 2.92
CA GLY A 53 -19.45 10.07 4.03
C GLY A 53 -18.08 10.38 4.62
N ALA A 54 -17.93 10.07 5.91
CA ALA A 54 -16.65 10.12 6.60
C ALA A 54 -16.33 8.78 7.29
N MET A 55 -15.04 8.49 7.44
CA MET A 55 -14.56 7.37 8.23
C MET A 55 -13.33 7.76 9.02
N GLU A 56 -13.26 7.28 10.26
CA GLU A 56 -12.15 7.51 11.17
C GLU A 56 -11.55 6.20 11.66
N VAL A 57 -10.23 6.20 11.73
CA VAL A 57 -9.44 5.21 12.47
C VAL A 57 -8.63 5.96 13.51
N ARG A 58 -8.73 5.49 14.76
CA ARG A 58 -7.95 6.01 15.88
C ARG A 58 -7.06 4.90 16.38
N ARG A 59 -5.83 5.25 16.75
CA ARG A 59 -4.90 4.34 17.41
C ARG A 59 -4.29 5.05 18.60
N SER A 60 -4.02 4.27 19.64
CA SER A 60 -3.31 4.73 20.82
C SER A 60 -2.07 3.89 20.96
N LEU A 61 -0.91 4.51 20.83
CA LEU A 61 0.37 3.87 21.01
C LEU A 61 0.88 4.17 22.42
N SER A 62 1.15 3.12 23.19
CA SER A 62 1.83 3.25 24.47
C SER A 62 3.33 3.13 24.29
N THR A 63 4.03 4.09 24.85
CA THR A 63 5.49 4.14 24.92
C THR A 63 6.03 3.29 26.07
N PRO A 64 7.32 2.88 26.03
CA PRO A 64 7.96 2.20 27.15
C PRO A 64 7.97 3.00 28.46
N ASP A 65 7.95 4.33 28.39
CA ASP A 65 7.88 5.23 29.56
C ASP A 65 6.43 5.56 29.99
N GLY A 66 5.44 4.86 29.44
CA GLY A 66 4.04 4.93 29.89
C GLY A 66 3.23 6.09 29.32
N ARG A 67 3.83 6.95 28.48
CA ARG A 67 3.11 7.98 27.73
C ARG A 67 2.29 7.37 26.59
N ARG A 68 1.16 8.00 26.29
CA ARG A 68 0.22 7.59 25.26
C ARG A 68 0.22 8.60 24.11
N LEU A 69 0.45 8.13 22.90
CA LEU A 69 0.29 8.90 21.68
C LEU A 69 -1.00 8.49 20.99
N ASP A 70 -1.94 9.41 20.86
CA ASP A 70 -3.17 9.20 20.11
C ASP A 70 -2.98 9.70 18.67
N GLN A 71 -3.31 8.82 17.73
CA GLN A 71 -3.26 9.05 16.29
C GLN A 71 -4.68 9.04 15.74
N LEU A 72 -4.98 9.99 14.85
CA LEU A 72 -6.26 10.04 14.14
C LEU A 72 -6.02 10.11 12.63
N TRP A 73 -6.65 9.18 11.92
CA TRP A 73 -6.77 9.22 10.47
C TRP A 73 -8.23 9.30 10.08
N ARG A 74 -8.62 10.38 9.39
CA ARG A 74 -9.97 10.61 8.90
C ARG A 74 -9.97 10.75 7.38
N ILE A 75 -10.93 10.14 6.73
CA ILE A 75 -11.19 10.27 5.30
C ILE A 75 -12.61 10.80 5.13
N THR A 76 -12.77 11.84 4.34
CA THR A 76 -14.06 12.46 4.04
C THR A 76 -14.21 12.64 2.54
N SER A 77 -15.33 12.22 1.97
CA SER A 77 -15.68 12.51 0.57
C SER A 77 -16.55 13.76 0.46
N SER A 78 -16.58 14.38 -0.72
CA SER A 78 -17.55 15.44 -1.02
C SER A 78 -18.99 14.92 -1.08
N HIS A 79 -19.97 15.83 -1.10
CA HIS A 79 -21.39 15.47 -1.24
C HIS A 79 -21.74 14.84 -2.59
N ASP A 80 -20.87 14.94 -3.60
CA ASP A 80 -21.09 14.35 -4.92
C ASP A 80 -20.58 12.90 -5.00
N PHE A 81 -19.82 12.44 -3.99
CA PHE A 81 -19.18 11.14 -4.03
C PHE A 81 -19.25 10.39 -2.71
N SER A 82 -19.37 9.07 -2.82
CA SER A 82 -19.02 8.16 -1.73
C SER A 82 -17.49 8.07 -1.54
N LEU A 83 -17.04 7.57 -0.39
CA LEU A 83 -15.62 7.32 -0.14
C LEU A 83 -15.02 6.42 -1.24
N PRO A 84 -13.76 6.66 -1.64
CA PRO A 84 -13.09 5.86 -2.65
C PRO A 84 -12.97 4.41 -2.17
N GLY A 85 -13.28 3.47 -3.05
CA GLY A 85 -13.40 2.04 -2.77
C GLY A 85 -12.30 1.20 -3.40
N THR A 86 -12.60 -0.08 -3.62
CA THR A 86 -11.64 -1.08 -4.12
C THR A 86 -11.23 -0.86 -5.57
N PHE A 87 -12.12 -0.31 -6.39
CA PHE A 87 -11.78 0.06 -7.77
C PHE A 87 -10.86 1.28 -7.80
N ASP A 88 -11.10 2.25 -6.92
CA ASP A 88 -10.27 3.44 -6.78
C ASP A 88 -8.85 3.10 -6.31
N GLU A 89 -8.72 2.09 -5.44
CA GLU A 89 -7.42 1.53 -5.05
C GLU A 89 -6.62 1.02 -6.26
N ASP A 90 -7.25 0.26 -7.16
CA ASP A 90 -6.60 -0.21 -8.39
C ASP A 90 -6.13 0.99 -9.22
N VAL A 91 -6.99 2.01 -9.39
CA VAL A 91 -6.68 3.24 -10.14
C VAL A 91 -5.50 3.99 -9.54
N PHE A 92 -5.44 4.11 -8.20
CA PHE A 92 -4.30 4.70 -7.49
C PHE A 92 -2.99 3.97 -7.76
N VAL A 93 -2.97 2.64 -7.65
CA VAL A 93 -1.79 1.83 -7.99
C VAL A 93 -1.40 2.01 -9.45
N GLY A 94 -2.38 2.10 -10.36
CA GLY A 94 -2.15 2.37 -11.78
C GLY A 94 -1.53 3.75 -12.04
N VAL A 95 -1.96 4.78 -11.31
CA VAL A 95 -1.36 6.12 -11.36
C VAL A 95 0.09 6.09 -10.88
N MET A 96 0.38 5.42 -9.77
CA MET A 96 1.76 5.27 -9.27
C MET A 96 2.66 4.47 -10.22
N ALA A 97 2.11 3.47 -10.91
CA ALA A 97 2.81 2.77 -11.99
C ALA A 97 3.13 3.69 -13.18
N LEU A 98 2.22 4.60 -13.56
CA LEU A 98 2.53 5.62 -14.57
C LEU A 98 3.63 6.58 -14.12
N VAL A 99 3.65 6.98 -12.84
CA VAL A 99 4.73 7.79 -12.27
C VAL A 99 6.07 7.08 -12.41
N ARG A 100 6.14 5.79 -12.05
CA ARG A 100 7.36 4.97 -12.22
C ARG A 100 7.80 4.88 -13.68
N GLN A 101 6.88 4.62 -14.60
CA GLN A 101 7.16 4.55 -16.04
C GLN A 101 7.69 5.87 -16.63
N ARG A 102 7.43 7.00 -15.96
CA ARG A 102 7.92 8.32 -16.34
C ARG A 102 9.23 8.73 -15.66
N GLY A 103 9.84 7.82 -14.88
CA GLY A 103 11.10 8.08 -14.19
C GLY A 103 10.97 8.55 -12.75
N GLY A 104 9.77 8.56 -12.16
CA GLY A 104 9.52 8.98 -10.78
C GLY A 104 8.63 10.21 -10.67
N MET A 105 8.44 10.71 -9.44
CA MET A 105 7.61 11.89 -9.15
C MET A 105 8.25 13.16 -9.75
N PRO A 106 7.54 13.91 -10.62
CA PRO A 106 8.02 15.21 -11.10
C PRO A 106 8.14 16.22 -9.96
N GLN A 107 9.06 17.18 -10.06
CA GLN A 107 9.26 18.22 -9.03
C GLN A 107 7.99 19.02 -8.73
N ASP A 108 7.18 19.32 -9.75
CA ASP A 108 5.91 20.04 -9.60
C ASP A 108 4.70 19.11 -9.35
N GLY A 109 4.96 17.81 -9.22
CA GLY A 109 3.96 16.75 -9.02
C GLY A 109 2.97 16.58 -10.17
N LYS A 110 3.21 17.15 -11.35
CA LYS A 110 2.27 17.05 -12.48
C LYS A 110 2.59 15.89 -13.41
N ILE A 111 1.62 15.01 -13.60
CA ILE A 111 1.67 13.99 -14.64
C ILE A 111 0.59 14.25 -15.70
N ARG A 112 0.98 14.15 -16.97
CA ARG A 112 0.04 14.11 -18.09
C ARG A 112 -0.36 12.66 -18.36
N PHE A 113 -1.60 12.39 -18.76
CA PHE A 113 -2.02 11.04 -19.09
C PHE A 113 -3.23 11.03 -20.03
N SER A 114 -3.47 9.90 -20.68
CA SER A 114 -4.76 9.57 -21.29
C SER A 114 -5.46 8.47 -20.50
N LEU A 115 -6.80 8.44 -20.54
CA LEU A 115 -7.56 7.35 -19.92
C LEU A 115 -7.21 5.98 -20.55
N TYR A 116 -6.86 5.98 -21.84
CA TYR A 116 -6.41 4.77 -22.53
C TYR A 116 -5.15 4.18 -21.90
N GLU A 117 -4.13 5.02 -21.64
CA GLU A 117 -2.88 4.59 -21.01
C GLU A 117 -3.14 4.01 -19.62
N LEU A 118 -3.92 4.71 -18.79
CA LEU A 118 -4.22 4.26 -17.44
C LEU A 118 -4.98 2.93 -17.44
N ILE A 119 -5.97 2.75 -18.32
CA ILE A 119 -6.69 1.47 -18.46
C ILE A 119 -5.74 0.34 -18.87
N LYS A 120 -4.76 0.61 -19.74
CA LYS A 120 -3.75 -0.38 -20.15
C LYS A 120 -2.89 -0.81 -18.97
N VAL A 121 -2.44 0.15 -18.15
CA VAL A 121 -1.65 -0.12 -16.93
C VAL A 121 -2.44 -0.97 -15.93
N LEU A 122 -3.74 -0.74 -15.78
CA LEU A 122 -4.59 -1.50 -14.86
C LEU A 122 -4.83 -2.96 -15.28
N ARG A 123 -4.33 -3.39 -16.45
CA ARG A 123 -4.48 -4.74 -17.02
C ARG A 123 -5.94 -5.22 -17.05
N LYS A 124 -6.90 -4.29 -17.06
CA LYS A 124 -8.32 -4.62 -17.16
C LYS A 124 -8.63 -4.93 -18.63
N ARG A 125 -9.38 -6.01 -18.88
CA ARG A 125 -9.91 -6.31 -20.24
C ARG A 125 -10.65 -5.08 -20.77
N LYS A 126 -10.48 -4.77 -22.05
CA LYS A 126 -11.16 -3.68 -22.76
C LYS A 126 -12.68 -3.93 -22.78
N ARG A 127 -13.39 -3.53 -21.71
CA ARG A 127 -14.85 -3.40 -21.69
C ARG A 127 -15.14 -1.90 -21.71
N GLY A 128 -16.02 -1.43 -22.61
CA GLY A 128 -16.27 0.00 -22.85
C GLY A 128 -16.64 0.81 -21.60
N ASN A 129 -17.19 0.15 -20.57
CA ASN A 129 -17.53 0.74 -19.28
C ASN A 129 -16.32 1.11 -18.38
N ASN A 130 -15.08 0.84 -18.79
CA ASN A 130 -13.90 1.17 -17.96
C ASN A 130 -13.52 2.65 -18.02
N TYR A 131 -13.72 3.33 -19.16
CA TYR A 131 -13.34 4.75 -19.29
C TYR A 131 -14.11 5.68 -18.34
N PRO A 132 -15.46 5.62 -18.30
CA PRO A 132 -16.21 6.45 -17.36
C PRO A 132 -15.84 6.14 -15.92
N LYS A 133 -15.66 4.86 -15.57
CA LYS A 133 -15.29 4.43 -14.21
C LYS A 133 -13.92 4.94 -13.77
N VAL A 134 -12.90 4.87 -14.63
CA VAL A 134 -11.57 5.40 -14.32
C VAL A 134 -11.63 6.92 -14.17
N ARG A 135 -12.35 7.60 -15.05
CA ARG A 135 -12.54 9.05 -14.96
C ARG A 135 -13.20 9.46 -13.64
N GLU A 136 -14.33 8.84 -13.31
CA GLU A 136 -15.07 9.08 -12.06
C GLU A 136 -14.23 8.74 -10.83
N SER A 137 -13.40 7.69 -10.91
CA SER A 137 -12.49 7.31 -9.84
C SER A 137 -11.41 8.36 -9.55
N LEU A 138 -10.80 8.91 -10.61
CA LEU A 138 -9.82 10.00 -10.48
C LEU A 138 -10.44 11.25 -9.87
N ASP A 139 -11.68 11.58 -10.27
CA ASP A 139 -12.45 12.73 -9.76
C ASP A 139 -12.85 12.53 -8.28
N ARG A 140 -13.37 11.34 -7.95
CA ARG A 140 -13.69 10.95 -6.56
C ARG A 140 -12.48 11.09 -5.65
N MET A 141 -11.31 10.59 -6.07
CA MET A 141 -10.08 10.74 -5.28
C MET A 141 -9.62 12.20 -5.17
N ALA A 142 -9.82 13.00 -6.21
CA ALA A 142 -9.54 14.44 -6.16
C ALA A 142 -10.47 15.22 -5.21
N SER A 143 -11.69 14.71 -5.00
CA SER A 143 -12.67 15.25 -4.04
C SER A 143 -12.64 14.56 -2.67
N THR A 144 -11.67 13.69 -2.40
CA THR A 144 -11.51 13.02 -1.11
C THR A 144 -10.43 13.70 -0.28
N ILE A 145 -10.80 14.11 0.93
CA ILE A 145 -9.93 14.76 1.88
C ILE A 145 -9.45 13.73 2.91
N TYR A 146 -8.13 13.70 3.10
CA TYR A 146 -7.46 12.96 4.15
C TYR A 146 -7.03 13.93 5.23
N TYR A 147 -7.40 13.63 6.47
CA TYR A 147 -6.97 14.34 7.65
C TYR A 147 -6.16 13.39 8.51
N SER A 148 -4.96 13.80 8.85
CA SER A 148 -4.01 13.06 9.66
C SER A 148 -3.61 13.91 10.84
N GLU A 149 -3.68 13.35 12.04
CA GLU A 149 -3.19 13.95 13.26
C GLU A 149 -2.29 12.92 13.94
N ASN A 150 -1.00 13.27 14.07
CA ASN A 150 0.06 12.39 14.58
C ASN A 150 0.22 11.08 13.79
N ALA A 151 -0.25 11.04 12.54
CA ALA A 151 -0.38 9.82 11.73
C ALA A 151 0.34 9.88 10.37
N PHE A 152 0.88 11.03 9.98
CA PHE A 152 1.62 11.22 8.73
C PHE A 152 2.94 11.91 9.07
N TYR A 153 4.05 11.29 8.69
CA TYR A 153 5.38 11.76 9.03
C TYR A 153 6.03 12.49 7.85
N ASP A 154 6.64 13.65 8.12
CA ASP A 154 7.45 14.44 7.18
C ASP A 154 8.78 14.82 7.85
N ALA A 155 9.92 14.35 7.34
CA ALA A 155 11.24 14.70 7.90
C ALA A 155 11.71 16.10 7.53
N SER A 156 11.07 16.78 6.57
CA SER A 156 11.59 18.04 6.03
C SER A 156 11.26 19.27 6.88
N GLU A 157 10.27 19.18 7.78
CA GLU A 157 9.75 20.30 8.57
C GLU A 157 10.22 20.30 10.05
N GLY A 158 11.12 19.37 10.42
CA GLY A 158 11.48 19.16 11.82
C GLY A 158 10.43 18.32 12.54
N GLU A 159 10.88 17.51 13.49
CA GLU A 159 10.18 16.39 14.12
C GLU A 159 9.03 16.83 15.06
N SER A 160 8.05 17.58 14.54
CA SER A 160 6.88 18.04 15.28
C SER A 160 5.62 17.27 14.90
N LEU A 161 4.81 16.97 15.92
CA LEU A 161 3.54 16.26 15.81
C LEU A 161 2.51 17.12 15.05
N GLU A 162 2.46 16.96 13.73
CA GLU A 162 1.64 17.80 12.87
C GLU A 162 0.27 17.20 12.52
N THR A 163 -0.65 18.13 12.24
CA THR A 163 -1.95 17.84 11.65
C THR A 163 -1.91 18.21 10.17
N TYR A 164 -2.07 17.21 9.30
CA TYR A 164 -2.13 17.42 7.86
C TYR A 164 -3.54 17.25 7.34
N ARG A 165 -3.92 18.11 6.39
CA ARG A 165 -5.12 17.96 5.59
C ARG A 165 -4.76 18.07 4.12
N PHE A 166 -4.98 17.01 3.36
CA PHE A 166 -4.53 16.91 1.97
C PHE A 166 -5.49 16.07 1.12
N THR A 167 -5.40 16.16 -0.20
CA THR A 167 -6.02 15.19 -1.12
C THR A 167 -4.93 14.31 -1.76
N LEU A 168 -5.28 13.24 -2.47
CA LEU A 168 -4.24 12.49 -3.20
C LEU A 168 -3.69 13.31 -4.38
N TRP A 169 -4.56 14.09 -5.01
CA TRP A 169 -4.23 14.92 -6.15
C TRP A 169 -5.39 15.85 -6.50
N THR A 170 -5.13 16.75 -7.44
CA THR A 170 -6.14 17.40 -8.27
C THR A 170 -6.07 16.84 -9.69
N VAL A 171 -7.19 16.86 -10.43
CA VAL A 171 -7.25 16.36 -11.80
C VAL A 171 -7.91 17.37 -12.74
N HIS A 172 -7.31 17.57 -13.91
CA HIS A 172 -7.84 18.39 -14.99
C HIS A 172 -8.04 17.54 -16.24
N PHE A 173 -9.29 17.45 -16.68
CA PHE A 173 -9.65 16.70 -17.87
C PHE A 173 -9.80 17.62 -19.09
N SER A 174 -8.76 17.68 -19.93
CA SER A 174 -8.86 18.39 -21.21
C SER A 174 -9.79 17.67 -22.19
N ARG A 175 -10.61 18.46 -22.91
CA ARG A 175 -11.37 18.05 -24.09
C ARG A 175 -10.85 18.86 -25.29
N ALA A 176 -9.97 18.29 -26.10
CA ALA A 176 -9.60 18.94 -27.36
C ALA A 176 -10.76 18.79 -28.37
N LYS A 177 -11.39 19.89 -28.79
CA LYS A 177 -12.31 19.92 -29.95
C LYS A 177 -11.50 19.76 -31.24
N ARG A 178 -12.00 18.97 -32.21
CA ARG A 178 -11.31 18.70 -33.49
C ARG A 178 -11.90 19.49 -34.63
N ALA A 179 -11.03 20.06 -35.47
CA ALA A 179 -11.35 20.46 -36.84
C ALA A 179 -10.91 19.38 -37.87
N HIS A 180 -9.71 18.78 -37.78
CA HIS A 180 -9.23 17.79 -38.76
C HIS A 180 -8.18 16.78 -38.21
N GLY A 181 -8.59 15.73 -37.50
CA GLY A 181 -7.68 14.61 -37.11
C GLY A 181 -7.79 14.13 -35.65
N ARG A 182 -7.17 12.98 -35.31
CA ARG A 182 -7.26 12.32 -33.98
C ARG A 182 -6.74 13.22 -32.84
N ALA A 183 -7.59 14.01 -32.20
CA ALA A 183 -7.38 14.55 -30.84
C ALA A 183 -6.90 13.47 -29.88
N ALA A 184 -5.75 13.71 -29.27
CA ALA A 184 -5.37 13.02 -28.07
C ALA A 184 -6.02 13.73 -26.88
N GLU A 185 -6.81 12.99 -26.10
CA GLU A 185 -7.23 13.46 -24.78
C GLU A 185 -5.99 13.50 -23.87
N HIS A 186 -5.51 14.70 -23.57
CA HIS A 186 -4.38 14.91 -22.66
C HIS A 186 -4.87 15.49 -21.34
N HIS A 187 -5.14 14.62 -20.38
CA HIS A 187 -5.49 15.01 -19.02
C HIS A 187 -4.23 15.29 -18.21
N THR A 188 -4.38 16.03 -17.12
CA THR A 188 -3.28 16.32 -16.19
C THR A 188 -3.75 16.02 -14.77
N LEU A 189 -2.89 15.41 -13.97
CA LEU A 189 -3.08 15.18 -12.54
C LEU A 189 -1.91 15.85 -11.82
N LYS A 190 -2.20 16.62 -10.76
CA LYS A 190 -1.17 17.20 -9.88
C LYS A 190 -1.31 16.57 -8.49
N PHE A 191 -0.29 15.88 -8.02
CA PHE A 191 -0.26 15.38 -6.63
C PHE A 191 -0.31 16.54 -5.64
N ASP A 192 -0.85 16.26 -4.45
CA ASP A 192 -0.82 17.21 -3.34
C ASP A 192 0.62 17.41 -2.84
N ASP A 193 0.92 18.62 -2.38
CA ASP A 193 2.28 19.00 -1.98
C ASP A 193 2.78 18.14 -0.81
N ALA A 194 1.90 17.65 0.08
CA ALA A 194 2.27 16.71 1.14
C ALA A 194 2.82 15.38 0.59
N ILE A 195 2.24 14.88 -0.50
CA ILE A 195 2.67 13.64 -1.16
C ILE A 195 3.98 13.87 -1.91
N ILE A 196 4.11 15.02 -2.59
CA ILE A 196 5.33 15.39 -3.31
C ILE A 196 6.51 15.48 -2.34
N ARG A 197 6.34 16.17 -1.20
CA ARG A 197 7.38 16.29 -0.16
C ARG A 197 7.78 14.92 0.39
N SER A 198 6.80 14.13 0.84
CA SER A 198 7.09 12.80 1.41
C SER A 198 7.80 11.87 0.41
N TYR A 199 7.35 11.88 -0.85
CA TYR A 199 7.98 11.12 -1.92
C TYR A 199 9.44 11.54 -2.12
N ASN A 200 9.69 12.85 -2.23
CA ASN A 200 11.03 13.39 -2.48
C ASN A 200 11.97 13.24 -1.28
N ALA A 201 11.43 13.19 -0.07
CA ALA A 201 12.19 12.86 1.14
C ALA A 201 12.50 11.34 1.26
N GLY A 202 12.10 10.54 0.28
CA GLY A 202 12.41 9.11 0.21
C GLY A 202 11.61 8.27 1.21
N TYR A 203 10.40 8.70 1.60
CA TYR A 203 9.46 7.85 2.35
C TYR A 203 8.77 6.87 1.41
N LEU A 204 9.59 6.06 0.74
CA LEU A 204 9.14 5.17 -0.32
C LEU A 204 9.47 3.73 0.01
N LYS A 205 8.51 2.86 -0.29
CA LYS A 205 8.73 1.43 -0.36
C LYS A 205 8.32 0.90 -1.73
N PRO A 206 9.03 -0.10 -2.26
CA PRO A 206 8.55 -0.77 -3.45
C PRO A 206 7.22 -1.49 -3.20
N LEU A 207 6.44 -1.67 -4.27
CA LEU A 207 5.28 -2.55 -4.32
C LEU A 207 5.39 -3.42 -5.57
N ASP A 208 5.35 -4.73 -5.39
CA ASP A 208 5.25 -5.68 -6.50
C ASP A 208 3.85 -5.62 -7.14
N THR A 209 3.77 -5.04 -8.34
CA THR A 209 2.51 -4.91 -9.07
C THR A 209 2.05 -6.21 -9.72
N GLU A 210 2.93 -7.15 -10.03
CA GLU A 210 2.55 -8.48 -10.53
C GLU A 210 1.74 -9.21 -9.46
N LEU A 211 2.31 -9.31 -8.25
CA LEU A 211 1.63 -9.88 -7.09
C LEU A 211 0.33 -9.13 -6.80
N TYR A 212 0.36 -7.80 -6.77
CA TYR A 212 -0.82 -6.99 -6.50
C TYR A 212 -1.97 -7.27 -7.48
N PHE A 213 -1.70 -7.33 -8.79
CA PHE A 213 -2.74 -7.57 -9.81
C PHE A 213 -3.13 -9.06 -9.93
N ALA A 214 -2.29 -9.99 -9.48
CA ALA A 214 -2.63 -11.39 -9.33
C ALA A 214 -3.72 -11.60 -8.26
N LEU A 215 -3.64 -10.89 -7.14
CA LEU A 215 -4.62 -10.95 -6.07
C LEU A 215 -5.98 -10.41 -6.54
N LYS A 216 -6.97 -11.30 -6.69
CA LYS A 216 -8.32 -10.89 -7.14
C LYS A 216 -9.22 -10.36 -6.01
N LEU A 217 -8.91 -10.73 -4.77
CA LEU A 217 -9.68 -10.33 -3.60
C LEU A 217 -9.20 -8.97 -3.09
N PRO A 218 -10.06 -7.95 -2.96
CA PRO A 218 -9.65 -6.65 -2.45
C PRO A 218 -9.06 -6.68 -1.03
N LEU A 219 -9.56 -7.58 -0.17
CA LEU A 219 -8.97 -7.78 1.16
C LEU A 219 -7.58 -8.40 1.09
N ALA A 220 -7.28 -9.23 0.09
CA ALA A 220 -5.93 -9.77 -0.08
C ALA A 220 -4.94 -8.69 -0.51
N LYS A 221 -5.36 -7.79 -1.42
CA LYS A 221 -4.55 -6.62 -1.82
C LYS A 221 -4.25 -5.69 -0.66
N ALA A 222 -5.28 -5.33 0.09
CA ALA A 222 -5.14 -4.46 1.27
C ALA A 222 -4.26 -5.11 2.33
N LEU A 223 -4.44 -6.41 2.59
CA LEU A 223 -3.64 -7.14 3.57
C LEU A 223 -2.17 -7.29 3.12
N TYR A 224 -1.91 -7.57 1.84
CA TYR A 224 -0.56 -7.57 1.27
C TYR A 224 0.15 -6.24 1.55
N ARG A 225 -0.45 -5.13 1.11
CA ARG A 225 0.08 -3.77 1.30
C ARG A 225 0.36 -3.45 2.76
N LEU A 226 -0.63 -3.70 3.63
CA LEU A 226 -0.54 -3.40 5.05
C LEU A 226 0.53 -4.25 5.76
N VAL A 227 0.55 -5.57 5.54
CA VAL A 227 1.56 -6.46 6.16
C VAL A 227 2.95 -6.06 5.68
N ASP A 228 3.11 -5.80 4.37
CA ASP A 228 4.40 -5.46 3.81
C ASP A 228 4.92 -4.11 4.33
N GLN A 229 4.01 -3.18 4.59
CA GLN A 229 4.33 -1.90 5.23
C GLN A 229 4.70 -2.09 6.71
N ARG A 230 3.86 -2.80 7.47
CA ARG A 230 3.99 -2.90 8.94
C ARG A 230 5.10 -3.82 9.42
N ARG A 231 5.53 -4.78 8.59
CA ARG A 231 6.67 -5.64 8.91
C ARG A 231 8.00 -4.91 8.78
N ALA A 232 8.07 -3.80 8.04
CA ALA A 232 9.28 -3.01 7.81
C ALA A 232 10.52 -3.87 7.47
N GLY A 233 10.36 -4.87 6.59
CA GLY A 233 11.44 -5.80 6.22
C GLY A 233 11.54 -7.07 7.09
N SER A 234 10.92 -7.10 8.27
CA SER A 234 10.87 -8.29 9.13
C SER A 234 10.18 -9.47 8.46
N ALA A 235 10.58 -10.68 8.86
CA ALA A 235 10.01 -11.95 8.37
C ALA A 235 8.61 -12.24 8.92
N SER A 236 8.18 -11.52 9.96
CA SER A 236 6.86 -11.68 10.57
C SER A 236 6.32 -10.36 11.09
N TRP A 237 5.00 -10.25 11.20
CA TRP A 237 4.32 -9.13 11.83
C TRP A 237 3.10 -9.60 12.62
N SER A 238 2.88 -9.01 13.80
CA SER A 238 1.77 -9.33 14.70
C SER A 238 0.94 -8.10 15.02
N VAL A 239 -0.37 -8.27 15.12
CA VAL A 239 -1.32 -7.17 15.35
C VAL A 239 -2.59 -7.68 16.06
N ASP A 240 -3.24 -6.83 16.85
CA ASP A 240 -4.57 -7.13 17.39
C ASP A 240 -5.58 -7.28 16.24
N ALA A 241 -6.47 -8.25 16.31
CA ALA A 241 -7.44 -8.53 15.26
C ALA A 241 -8.39 -7.35 15.00
N ARG A 242 -8.76 -6.58 16.02
CA ARG A 242 -9.65 -5.41 15.91
C ARG A 242 -8.92 -4.23 15.30
N ASP A 243 -7.66 -4.03 15.66
CA ASP A 243 -6.80 -3.03 15.01
C ASP A 243 -6.62 -3.36 13.53
N LEU A 244 -6.37 -4.63 13.20
CA LEU A 244 -6.27 -5.09 11.82
C LEU A 244 -7.57 -4.85 11.04
N ARG A 245 -8.73 -5.15 11.64
CA ARG A 245 -10.04 -4.86 11.03
C ARG A 245 -10.17 -3.38 10.68
N ASP A 246 -9.77 -2.49 11.58
CA ASP A 246 -9.90 -1.05 11.39
C ASP A 246 -8.91 -0.52 10.35
N LEU A 247 -7.67 -1.01 10.35
CA LEU A 247 -6.65 -0.70 9.33
C LEU A 247 -7.04 -1.21 7.93
N LEU A 248 -7.77 -2.33 7.83
CA LEU A 248 -8.29 -2.86 6.57
C LEU A 248 -9.65 -2.28 6.17
N MET A 249 -10.19 -1.31 6.92
CA MET A 249 -11.52 -0.73 6.73
C MET A 249 -12.65 -1.76 6.62
N MET A 250 -12.54 -2.85 7.37
CA MET A 250 -13.58 -3.87 7.42
C MET A 250 -14.81 -3.34 8.20
N SER A 251 -15.94 -4.02 8.04
CA SER A 251 -17.17 -3.64 8.75
C SER A 251 -17.02 -3.80 10.27
N ARG A 252 -17.35 -2.76 11.04
CA ARG A 252 -17.32 -2.78 12.52
C ARG A 252 -18.32 -3.76 13.16
N LYS A 253 -19.23 -4.33 12.35
CA LYS A 253 -20.08 -5.46 12.78
C LYS A 253 -19.27 -6.71 13.17
N TYR A 254 -18.05 -6.85 12.63
CA TYR A 254 -17.13 -7.91 13.02
C TYR A 254 -16.41 -7.51 14.32
N LYS A 255 -16.96 -7.93 15.45
CA LYS A 255 -16.45 -7.56 16.79
C LYS A 255 -15.47 -8.57 17.37
N ALA A 256 -15.72 -9.86 17.14
CA ALA A 256 -14.92 -10.96 17.67
C ALA A 256 -13.68 -11.24 16.79
N PRO A 257 -12.50 -11.47 17.39
CA PRO A 257 -11.29 -11.86 16.66
C PRO A 257 -11.49 -13.06 15.75
N SER A 258 -12.17 -14.11 16.22
CA SER A 258 -12.52 -15.30 15.43
C SER A 258 -13.33 -14.94 14.18
N ARG A 259 -14.31 -14.04 14.29
CA ARG A 259 -15.12 -13.60 13.16
C ARG A 259 -14.32 -12.76 12.17
N ILE A 260 -13.41 -11.92 12.65
CA ILE A 260 -12.51 -11.14 11.80
C ILE A 260 -11.59 -12.09 11.02
N TRP A 261 -11.04 -13.09 11.70
CA TRP A 261 -10.20 -14.14 11.14
C TRP A 261 -10.92 -14.95 10.05
N GLU A 262 -12.16 -15.39 10.29
CA GLU A 262 -12.99 -16.09 9.30
C GLU A 262 -13.18 -15.27 8.01
N VAL A 263 -13.44 -13.96 8.16
CA VAL A 263 -13.63 -13.05 7.00
C VAL A 263 -12.33 -12.85 6.23
N LEU A 264 -11.18 -12.89 6.90
CA LEU A 264 -9.87 -12.78 6.28
C LEU A 264 -9.35 -14.09 5.67
N ALA A 265 -9.92 -15.25 6.04
CA ALA A 265 -9.45 -16.55 5.57
C ALA A 265 -9.31 -16.69 4.04
N PRO A 266 -10.24 -16.17 3.20
CA PRO A 266 -10.05 -16.16 1.76
C PRO A 266 -8.82 -15.35 1.30
N ALA A 267 -8.55 -14.21 1.95
CA ALA A 267 -7.39 -13.38 1.66
C ALA A 267 -6.10 -14.09 2.07
N HIS A 268 -6.06 -14.75 3.23
CA HIS A 268 -4.92 -15.56 3.67
C HIS A 268 -4.61 -16.68 2.68
N ARG A 269 -5.63 -17.42 2.22
CA ARG A 269 -5.44 -18.47 1.23
C ARG A 269 -4.88 -17.93 -0.09
N ALA A 270 -5.38 -16.78 -0.55
CA ALA A 270 -4.86 -16.15 -1.76
C ALA A 270 -3.39 -15.76 -1.61
N LEU A 271 -3.02 -15.12 -0.50
CA LEU A 271 -1.63 -14.69 -0.24
C LEU A 271 -0.66 -15.86 -0.05
N ARG A 272 -1.10 -16.97 0.55
CA ARG A 272 -0.30 -18.20 0.61
C ARG A 272 -0.11 -18.83 -0.77
N ARG A 273 -1.16 -18.88 -1.59
CA ARG A 273 -1.07 -19.41 -2.97
C ARG A 273 -0.07 -18.63 -3.81
N GLU A 274 -0.06 -17.30 -3.70
CA GLU A 274 0.92 -16.45 -4.39
C GLU A 274 2.29 -16.40 -3.68
N LYS A 275 2.55 -17.29 -2.71
CA LYS A 275 3.81 -17.38 -1.94
C LYS A 275 4.27 -16.05 -1.33
N TYR A 276 3.33 -15.19 -0.93
CA TYR A 276 3.64 -14.00 -0.13
C TYR A 276 3.67 -14.34 1.37
N LEU A 277 2.64 -15.06 1.86
CA LEU A 277 2.60 -15.56 3.22
C LEU A 277 3.06 -17.02 3.27
N GLU A 278 3.90 -17.35 4.25
CA GLU A 278 4.13 -18.73 4.68
C GLU A 278 2.93 -19.20 5.49
N SER A 279 2.64 -18.47 6.56
CA SER A 279 1.65 -18.82 7.56
C SER A 279 0.90 -17.58 8.03
N ALA A 280 -0.28 -17.82 8.57
CA ALA A 280 -1.02 -16.82 9.32
C ALA A 280 -1.76 -17.55 10.43
N VAL A 281 -1.69 -17.04 11.66
CA VAL A 281 -2.24 -17.68 12.86
C VAL A 281 -2.98 -16.63 13.70
N LEU A 282 -4.11 -17.02 14.28
CA LEU A 282 -4.79 -16.27 15.32
C LEU A 282 -4.49 -16.93 16.68
N ASP A 283 -3.90 -16.18 17.60
CA ASP A 283 -3.65 -16.58 18.99
C ASP A 283 -4.31 -15.59 19.95
N GLY A 284 -5.38 -16.03 20.61
CA GLY A 284 -6.29 -15.16 21.36
C GLY A 284 -6.83 -14.02 20.47
N ASP A 285 -6.43 -12.80 20.80
CA ASP A 285 -6.83 -11.58 20.08
C ASP A 285 -5.78 -11.14 19.04
N LYS A 286 -4.62 -11.79 18.97
CA LYS A 286 -3.50 -11.39 18.09
C LYS A 286 -3.44 -12.25 16.84
N VAL A 287 -3.31 -11.59 15.69
CA VAL A 287 -3.02 -12.22 14.41
C VAL A 287 -1.53 -12.07 14.12
N ARG A 288 -0.86 -13.17 13.82
CA ARG A 288 0.54 -13.22 13.38
C ARG A 288 0.59 -13.63 11.91
N TYR A 289 1.36 -12.88 11.12
CA TYR A 289 1.67 -13.16 9.72
C TYR A 289 3.15 -13.51 9.59
N GLU A 290 3.45 -14.57 8.85
CA GLU A 290 4.82 -14.95 8.51
C GLU A 290 5.00 -14.92 7.00
N ILE A 291 6.08 -14.29 6.54
CA ILE A 291 6.37 -14.10 5.12
C ILE A 291 7.02 -15.36 4.57
N HIS A 292 6.59 -15.77 3.39
CA HIS A 292 7.18 -16.92 2.70
C HIS A 292 8.67 -16.66 2.42
N PRO A 293 9.58 -17.58 2.75
CA PRO A 293 11.01 -17.36 2.60
C PRO A 293 11.46 -17.05 1.16
N SER A 294 10.77 -17.55 0.13
CA SER A 294 11.09 -17.18 -1.26
C SER A 294 10.77 -15.72 -1.59
N PHE A 295 9.76 -15.14 -0.94
CA PHE A 295 9.44 -13.72 -1.09
C PHE A 295 10.46 -12.87 -0.33
N ALA A 296 10.89 -13.33 0.85
CA ALA A 296 11.95 -12.68 1.62
C ALA A 296 13.34 -12.76 0.95
N ARG A 297 13.63 -13.87 0.24
CA ARG A 297 14.93 -14.13 -0.42
C ARG A 297 15.02 -13.70 -1.89
N GLY A 298 13.88 -13.52 -2.57
CA GLY A 298 13.79 -13.15 -4.00
C GLY A 298 14.10 -11.68 -4.29
N GLY A 299 15.22 -11.20 -3.77
CA GLY A 299 15.65 -9.80 -3.80
C GLY A 299 15.74 -9.21 -5.21
N VAL A 300 14.70 -8.50 -5.62
CA VAL A 300 14.85 -7.25 -6.38
C VAL A 300 14.97 -6.06 -5.40
N TRP A 301 14.72 -6.29 -4.11
CA TRP A 301 14.79 -5.33 -3.01
C TRP A 301 16.23 -4.98 -2.56
N GLY A 302 17.25 -5.20 -3.40
CA GLY A 302 18.65 -5.11 -2.98
C GLY A 302 19.68 -4.77 -4.06
N GLN A 303 19.31 -4.13 -5.18
CA GLN A 303 20.28 -3.69 -6.20
C GLN A 303 20.22 -2.20 -6.56
N GLU A 304 19.12 -1.48 -6.30
CA GLU A 304 19.21 -0.05 -6.03
C GLU A 304 19.50 0.07 -4.53
N LYS A 305 20.56 0.81 -4.14
CA LYS A 305 20.69 1.24 -2.74
C LYS A 305 19.35 1.88 -2.39
N PRO A 306 18.56 1.30 -1.48
CA PRO A 306 17.38 1.99 -1.00
C PRO A 306 17.88 3.35 -0.50
N GLY A 307 17.15 4.43 -0.77
CA GLY A 307 17.25 5.57 0.13
C GLY A 307 17.09 5.05 1.56
N PRO A 308 17.74 5.65 2.56
CA PRO A 308 17.87 5.05 3.88
C PRO A 308 16.50 4.58 4.37
N SER A 309 16.42 3.29 4.69
CA SER A 309 15.22 2.65 5.23
C SER A 309 14.71 3.43 6.43
N LEU A 310 13.42 3.28 6.77
CA LEU A 310 12.87 3.94 7.95
C LEU A 310 13.69 3.57 9.22
N GLU A 311 14.24 2.35 9.25
CA GLU A 311 15.20 1.90 10.26
C GLU A 311 16.53 2.67 10.20
N GLU A 312 17.16 2.79 9.03
CA GLU A 312 18.40 3.56 8.88
C GLU A 312 18.21 5.04 9.21
N LYS A 313 17.09 5.65 8.80
CA LYS A 313 16.73 7.02 9.16
C LYS A 313 16.51 7.16 10.67
N ALA A 314 15.86 6.19 11.32
CA ALA A 314 15.65 6.21 12.77
C ALA A 314 16.97 6.03 13.54
N VAL A 315 17.83 5.16 13.04
CA VAL A 315 19.18 4.96 13.57
C VAL A 315 19.99 6.24 13.41
N GLU A 316 19.95 6.87 12.24
CA GLU A 316 20.66 8.11 11.96
C GLU A 316 20.15 9.27 12.84
N ALA A 317 18.83 9.39 13.01
CA ALA A 317 18.22 10.38 13.88
C ALA A 317 18.62 10.16 15.35
N LEU A 318 18.64 8.91 15.83
CA LEU A 318 19.11 8.56 17.17
C LEU A 318 20.59 8.89 17.36
N VAL A 319 21.42 8.62 16.35
CA VAL A 319 22.85 8.92 16.36
C VAL A 319 23.11 10.43 16.38
N ARG A 320 22.34 11.21 15.61
CA ARG A 320 22.41 12.68 15.61
C ARG A 320 22.12 13.26 16.99
N HIS A 321 21.27 12.59 17.76
CA HIS A 321 20.93 12.91 19.15
C HIS A 321 21.83 12.25 20.22
N GLY A 322 23.01 11.76 19.82
CA GLY A 322 24.04 11.27 20.74
C GLY A 322 23.87 9.81 21.18
N VAL A 323 22.93 9.05 20.60
CA VAL A 323 22.83 7.60 20.85
C VAL A 323 23.86 6.86 20.00
N TRP A 324 24.75 6.09 20.65
CA TRP A 324 25.77 5.31 19.93
C TRP A 324 25.17 4.38 18.86
N ALA A 325 25.76 4.36 17.66
CA ALA A 325 25.21 3.70 16.47
C ALA A 325 24.80 2.22 16.68
N ASN A 326 25.58 1.45 17.43
CA ASN A 326 25.23 0.05 17.75
C ASN A 326 23.98 -0.06 18.65
N ARG A 327 23.81 0.89 19.58
CA ARG A 327 22.65 0.97 20.46
C ARG A 327 21.42 1.52 19.73
N ALA A 328 21.60 2.49 18.83
CA ALA A 328 20.55 2.99 17.96
C ALA A 328 19.98 1.88 17.06
N ARG A 329 20.84 1.09 16.41
CA ARG A 329 20.42 -0.10 15.63
C ARG A 329 19.69 -1.12 16.49
N ALA A 330 20.16 -1.40 17.70
CA ALA A 330 19.49 -2.33 18.61
C ALA A 330 18.11 -1.83 19.06
N LEU A 331 17.96 -0.54 19.34
CA LEU A 331 16.70 0.07 19.73
C LEU A 331 15.69 0.05 18.58
N VAL A 332 16.11 0.47 17.40
CA VAL A 332 15.28 0.44 16.19
C VAL A 332 14.87 -0.99 15.84
N GLY A 333 15.80 -1.95 15.85
CA GLY A 333 15.48 -3.35 15.56
C GLY A 333 14.56 -4.02 16.60
N SER A 334 14.59 -3.57 17.85
CA SER A 334 13.76 -4.15 18.92
C SER A 334 12.37 -3.52 19.01
N PHE A 335 12.23 -2.25 18.62
CA PHE A 335 11.03 -1.45 18.90
C PHE A 335 10.36 -0.88 17.65
N GLY A 336 10.98 -1.03 16.49
CA GLY A 336 10.57 -0.40 15.25
C GLY A 336 11.06 1.05 15.16
N PRO A 337 11.30 1.53 13.94
CA PRO A 337 11.80 2.88 13.73
C PRO A 337 10.85 3.97 14.20
N GLU A 338 9.53 3.73 14.19
CA GLU A 338 8.52 4.69 14.63
C GLU A 338 8.67 5.03 16.13
N LYS A 339 9.06 4.05 16.95
CA LYS A 339 9.32 4.28 18.39
C LYS A 339 10.65 4.99 18.65
N ALA A 340 11.64 4.78 17.78
CA ALA A 340 12.92 5.44 17.87
C ALA A 340 12.81 6.94 17.56
N PHE A 341 12.13 7.30 16.48
CA PHE A 341 11.78 8.69 16.19
C PHE A 341 10.98 9.31 17.34
N HIS A 342 9.96 8.60 17.84
CA HIS A 342 9.17 9.10 18.95
C HIS A 342 9.96 9.37 20.25
N ALA A 343 11.01 8.58 20.52
CA ALA A 343 11.88 8.82 21.67
C ALA A 343 12.71 10.10 21.52
N LEU A 344 12.99 10.52 20.28
CA LEU A 344 13.69 11.77 19.94
C LEU A 344 12.76 12.97 20.08
N ASP A 345 11.53 12.88 19.54
CA ASP A 345 10.49 13.91 19.71
C ASP A 345 10.30 14.28 21.20
N VAL A 346 10.34 13.26 22.06
CA VAL A 346 10.20 13.38 23.51
C VAL A 346 11.42 14.03 24.19
N LEU A 347 12.62 13.79 23.66
CA LEU A 347 13.87 14.35 24.19
C LEU A 347 14.02 15.81 23.79
N GLU A 348 13.68 16.17 22.56
CA GLU A 348 13.70 17.55 22.07
C GLU A 348 12.67 18.41 22.81
N ALA A 349 11.44 17.91 23.02
CA ALA A 349 10.40 18.60 23.80
C ALA A 349 10.73 18.78 25.30
N ARG A 350 11.82 18.19 25.80
CA ARG A 350 12.33 18.36 27.17
C ARG A 350 13.53 19.30 27.26
N LEU A 351 14.16 19.60 26.13
CA LEU A 351 15.40 20.41 26.03
C LEU A 351 15.13 21.82 25.46
N GLY A 352 13.97 22.05 24.85
CA GLY A 352 13.33 23.36 24.76
C GLY A 352 12.49 23.65 25.99
#